data_AF-A0AAW2NQP8-F1
#
_entry.id   AF-A0AAW2NQP8-F1
#
_cell.length_a   1.000
_cell.length_b   1.000
_cell.length_c   1.000
_cell.angle_alpha   90.00
_cell.angle_beta   90.00
_cell.angle_gamma   90.00
#
_symmetry.space_group_name_H-M   'P 1'
#
loop_
_entity.id
_entity.type
_entity.pdbx_description
1 polymer ?
#
loop_
_entity_poly.entity_id
_entity_poly.type
_entity_poly.pdbx_seq_one_letter_code
_entity_poly.pdbx_strand_id
1 'polypeptide(L)'
;MDISNEASVDPFSIGPSTLFGRTIAFRVLFCKSISHLRHRIFGMLLMCLYKFKNCLRGYLSPVVSWFHPRNPQGILVMVSLIAFLLKRYTNVKTRAEMAYRRKFWRNMMRSALTYEEWAYAAKMLDKETLRMNESDLYDEELVRNKLQELRHRRQECSLRDIIFCMRADLVRNLGNMCNPELHKGRLHVPKLIKEYIDEVTTQLRMVCDSDSEELLLEEKLAFMHETRHAFGRTALLLSGARLWGRSMSEW
;
A
#
# COMPACT_ATOMS: atom_id res chain seq x y z
N MET A 1 39.45 -82.87 17.05
CA MET A 1 38.85 -82.20 18.23
C MET A 1 39.03 -80.72 18.01
N ASP A 2 37.98 -80.08 17.51
CA ASP A 2 37.91 -78.62 17.32
C ASP A 2 37.70 -77.96 18.69
N ILE A 3 38.56 -77.01 19.05
CA ILE A 3 38.36 -76.15 20.22
C ILE A 3 38.41 -74.71 19.72
N SER A 4 37.23 -74.18 19.40
CA SER A 4 36.96 -72.76 19.14
C SER A 4 37.14 -71.98 20.45
N ASN A 5 38.20 -71.18 20.53
CA ASN A 5 38.47 -70.25 21.62
C ASN A 5 37.96 -68.86 21.23
N GLU A 6 36.71 -68.57 21.55
CA GLU A 6 36.11 -67.24 21.36
C GLU A 6 35.91 -66.61 22.75
N ALA A 7 36.80 -65.70 23.13
CA ALA A 7 36.70 -64.93 24.37
C ALA A 7 35.81 -63.70 24.13
N SER A 8 34.63 -63.68 24.74
CA SER A 8 33.71 -62.53 24.70
C SER A 8 34.25 -61.39 25.56
N VAL A 9 34.57 -60.25 24.93
CA VAL A 9 34.93 -59.01 25.64
C VAL A 9 33.67 -58.16 25.76
N ASP A 10 33.07 -58.13 26.94
CA ASP A 10 31.97 -57.22 27.23
C ASP A 10 32.49 -55.77 27.35
N PRO A 11 31.87 -54.80 26.67
CA PRO A 11 32.30 -53.41 26.76
C PRO A 11 31.98 -52.82 28.14
N PHE A 12 33.02 -52.54 28.93
CA PHE A 12 32.89 -51.81 30.19
C PHE A 12 32.53 -50.34 29.93
N SER A 13 31.35 -49.92 30.41
CA SER A 13 30.88 -48.53 30.32
C SER A 13 31.63 -47.62 31.30
N ILE A 14 32.68 -46.94 30.83
CA ILE A 14 33.32 -45.85 31.59
C ILE A 14 32.48 -44.58 31.42
N GLY A 15 31.53 -44.37 32.34
CA GLY A 15 30.72 -43.16 32.45
C GLY A 15 29.36 -43.38 33.12
N PRO A 16 28.72 -42.33 33.68
CA PRO A 16 27.43 -42.47 34.34
C PRO A 16 26.36 -42.95 33.35
N SER A 17 25.71 -44.07 33.69
CA SER A 17 24.70 -44.74 32.85
C SER A 17 23.31 -44.09 32.93
N THR A 18 23.08 -43.21 33.91
CA THR A 18 21.80 -42.52 34.07
C THR A 18 21.75 -41.26 33.21
N LEU A 19 20.59 -41.00 32.58
CA LEU A 19 20.31 -39.77 31.83
C LEU A 19 20.63 -38.51 32.64
N PHE A 20 20.38 -38.55 33.96
CA PHE A 20 20.65 -37.45 34.88
C PHE A 20 22.15 -37.22 35.12
N GLY A 21 22.95 -38.28 35.22
CA GLY A 21 24.41 -38.16 35.33
C GLY A 21 25.05 -37.61 34.06
N ARG A 22 24.52 -37.98 32.88
CA ARG A 22 24.96 -37.45 31.59
C ARG A 22 24.65 -35.96 31.45
N THR A 23 23.46 -35.49 31.83
CA THR A 23 23.10 -34.07 31.73
C THR A 23 23.91 -33.19 32.67
N ILE A 24 24.22 -33.65 33.88
CA ILE A 24 25.10 -32.92 34.82
C ILE A 24 26.52 -32.84 34.27
N ALA A 25 27.07 -33.95 33.76
CA ALA A 25 28.42 -33.97 33.18
C ALA A 25 28.53 -33.00 31.98
N PHE A 26 27.54 -32.99 31.08
CA PHE A 26 27.48 -32.02 29.99
C PHE A 26 27.39 -30.58 30.50
N ARG A 27 26.54 -30.31 31.49
CA ARG A 27 26.37 -28.96 32.05
C ARG A 27 27.67 -28.43 32.66
N VAL A 28 28.42 -29.27 33.39
CA VAL A 28 29.71 -28.88 34.00
C VAL A 28 30.79 -28.65 32.93
N LEU A 29 30.89 -29.51 31.91
CA LEU A 29 31.84 -29.35 30.80
C LEU A 29 31.57 -28.09 29.97
N PHE A 30 30.30 -27.82 29.66
CA PHE A 30 29.92 -26.64 28.89
C PHE A 30 30.06 -25.35 29.71
N CYS A 31 29.80 -25.33 31.01
CA CYS A 31 29.92 -24.12 31.83
C CYS A 31 31.35 -23.54 31.84
N LYS A 32 32.38 -24.40 31.94
CA LYS A 32 33.78 -23.94 31.97
C LYS A 32 34.24 -23.42 30.59
N SER A 33 33.78 -24.07 29.51
CA SER A 33 34.06 -23.65 28.13
C SER A 33 33.33 -22.35 27.74
N ILE A 34 32.05 -22.23 28.10
CA ILE A 34 31.21 -21.06 27.81
C ILE A 34 31.70 -19.82 28.57
N SER A 35 32.13 -19.95 29.82
CA SER A 35 32.70 -18.83 30.58
C SER A 35 33.95 -18.28 29.90
N HIS A 36 34.84 -19.17 29.44
CA HIS A 36 36.06 -18.78 28.73
C HIS A 36 35.78 -18.14 27.38
N LEU A 37 34.78 -18.63 26.64
CA LEU A 37 34.33 -18.05 25.38
C LEU A 37 33.73 -16.66 25.59
N ARG A 38 32.89 -16.49 26.63
CA ARG A 38 32.28 -15.21 26.98
C ARG A 38 33.32 -14.14 27.31
N HIS A 39 34.35 -14.47 28.08
CA HIS A 39 35.44 -13.54 28.38
C HIS A 39 36.25 -13.15 27.12
N ARG A 40 36.51 -14.11 26.21
CA ARG A 40 37.18 -13.81 24.93
C ARG A 40 36.33 -12.91 24.03
N ILE A 41 35.04 -13.18 23.91
CA ILE A 41 34.11 -12.36 23.11
C ILE A 41 34.02 -10.96 23.71
N PHE A 42 33.88 -10.84 25.03
CA PHE A 42 33.83 -9.55 25.71
C PHE A 42 35.12 -8.74 25.50
N GLY A 43 36.29 -9.38 25.61
CA GLY A 43 37.58 -8.76 25.32
C GLY A 43 37.72 -8.27 23.88
N MET A 44 37.29 -9.08 22.90
CA MET A 44 37.28 -8.69 21.49
C MET A 44 36.34 -7.51 21.22
N LEU A 45 35.17 -7.50 21.86
CA LEU A 45 34.17 -6.44 21.73
C LEU A 45 34.68 -5.13 22.36
N LEU A 46 35.31 -5.21 23.53
CA LEU A 46 35.95 -4.07 24.19
C LEU A 46 37.10 -3.50 23.35
N MET A 47 37.93 -4.37 22.76
CA MET A 47 39.02 -3.97 21.86
C MET A 47 38.48 -3.32 20.58
N CYS A 48 37.38 -3.84 20.04
CA CYS A 48 36.72 -3.29 18.86
C CYS A 48 36.14 -1.89 19.17
N LEU A 49 35.47 -1.73 20.31
CA LEU A 49 34.97 -0.44 20.79
C LEU A 49 36.12 0.55 21.04
N TYR A 50 37.24 0.10 21.59
CA TYR A 50 38.40 0.95 21.83
C TYR A 50 39.06 1.40 20.51
N LYS A 51 39.24 0.48 19.55
CA LYS A 51 39.72 0.83 18.20
C LYS A 51 38.77 1.78 17.49
N PHE A 52 37.47 1.54 17.57
CA PHE A 52 36.46 2.43 17.00
C PHE A 52 36.52 3.82 17.61
N LYS A 53 36.59 3.93 18.94
CA LYS A 53 36.72 5.20 19.66
C LYS A 53 37.99 5.96 19.27
N ASN A 54 39.13 5.28 19.14
CA ASN A 54 40.40 5.91 18.74
C ASN A 54 40.41 6.34 17.27
N CYS A 55 39.83 5.52 16.37
CA CYS A 55 39.66 5.87 14.96
C CYS A 55 38.75 7.10 14.81
N LEU A 56 37.63 7.10 15.54
CA LEU A 56 36.70 8.23 15.58
C LEU A 56 37.38 9.49 16.13
N ARG A 57 38.24 9.36 17.16
CA ARG A 57 39.01 10.48 17.72
C ARG A 57 40.01 11.05 16.70
N GLY A 58 40.72 10.20 15.95
CA GLY A 58 41.65 10.63 14.91
C GLY A 58 40.96 11.35 13.75
N TYR A 59 39.78 10.87 13.35
CA TYR A 59 39.00 11.49 12.28
C TYR A 59 38.32 12.79 12.72
N LEU A 60 37.81 12.86 13.96
CA LEU A 60 37.15 14.06 14.50
C LEU A 60 38.14 15.16 14.88
N SER A 61 39.39 14.86 15.21
CA SER A 61 40.38 15.86 15.64
C SER A 61 40.57 17.03 14.66
N PRO A 62 40.79 16.83 13.34
CA PRO A 62 40.89 17.94 12.38
C PRO A 62 39.53 18.63 12.11
N VAL A 63 38.43 17.91 12.29
CA VAL A 63 37.08 18.47 12.11
C VAL A 63 36.74 19.42 13.28
N VAL A 64 37.10 19.08 14.51
CA VAL A 64 36.86 19.92 15.70
C VAL A 64 37.58 21.27 15.61
N SER A 65 38.76 21.35 14.98
CA SER A 65 39.41 22.65 14.71
C SER A 65 38.68 23.49 13.66
N TRP A 66 37.94 22.88 12.75
CA TRP A 66 37.11 23.58 11.76
C TRP A 66 35.85 24.21 12.38
N PHE A 67 35.38 23.65 13.50
CA PHE A 67 34.21 24.10 14.27
C PHE A 67 34.50 25.24 15.26
N HIS A 68 35.68 25.86 15.20
CA HIS A 68 36.01 26.92 16.15
C HIS A 68 35.07 28.13 15.97
N PRO A 69 34.56 28.76 17.04
CA PRO A 69 33.59 29.88 16.97
C PRO A 69 34.10 31.13 16.24
N ARG A 70 35.36 31.13 15.82
CA ARG A 70 36.01 32.18 15.01
C ARG A 70 35.84 32.01 13.50
N ASN A 71 35.32 30.87 13.01
CA ASN A 71 35.13 30.61 11.58
C ASN A 71 33.62 30.64 11.20
N PRO A 72 33.11 31.77 10.68
CA PRO A 72 31.68 31.91 10.36
C PRO A 72 31.22 30.98 9.24
N GLN A 73 32.09 30.61 8.29
CA GLN A 73 31.75 29.73 7.17
C GLN A 73 31.52 28.28 7.64
N GLY A 74 32.34 27.79 8.57
CA GLY A 74 32.18 26.46 9.18
C GLY A 74 30.85 26.33 9.94
N ILE A 75 30.46 27.38 10.67
CA ILE A 75 29.17 27.43 11.39
C ILE A 75 28.00 27.39 10.40
N LEU A 76 28.06 28.13 9.29
CA LEU A 76 27.01 28.14 8.27
C LEU A 76 26.81 26.78 7.59
N VAL A 77 27.89 26.09 7.22
CA VAL A 77 27.82 24.72 6.66
C VAL A 77 27.17 23.77 7.66
N MET A 78 27.42 23.97 8.95
CA MET A 78 26.94 23.06 9.97
C MET A 78 25.48 23.31 10.35
N VAL A 79 25.08 24.58 10.45
CA VAL A 79 23.67 24.95 10.62
C VAL A 79 22.86 24.49 9.42
N SER A 80 23.37 24.63 8.19
CA SER A 80 22.68 24.15 6.99
C SER A 80 22.58 22.62 6.92
N LEU A 81 23.63 21.89 7.28
CA LEU A 81 23.59 20.42 7.40
C LEU A 81 22.60 19.97 8.49
N ILE A 82 22.62 20.59 9.66
CA ILE A 82 21.67 20.28 10.75
C ILE A 82 20.25 20.59 10.31
N ALA A 83 19.99 21.74 9.69
CA ALA A 83 18.67 22.10 9.17
C ALA A 83 18.20 21.12 8.09
N PHE A 84 19.09 20.68 7.18
CA PHE A 84 18.79 19.68 6.17
C PHE A 84 18.45 18.32 6.80
N LEU A 85 19.23 17.87 7.79
CA LEU A 85 18.98 16.61 8.50
C LEU A 85 17.67 16.66 9.29
N LEU A 86 17.38 17.76 9.98
CA LEU A 86 16.11 17.97 10.66
C LEU A 86 14.95 17.96 9.68
N LYS A 87 15.05 18.68 8.55
CA LYS A 87 14.04 18.68 7.49
C LYS A 87 13.83 17.28 6.89
N ARG A 88 14.91 16.51 6.72
CA ARG A 88 14.83 15.14 6.21
C ARG A 88 14.18 14.21 7.23
N TYR A 89 14.54 14.34 8.51
CA TYR A 89 13.95 13.57 9.60
C TYR A 89 12.45 13.86 9.74
N THR A 90 12.05 15.14 9.76
CA THR A 90 10.64 15.52 9.86
C THR A 90 9.85 14.99 8.66
N ASN A 91 10.36 15.09 7.43
CA ASN A 91 9.71 14.52 6.23
C ASN A 91 9.56 12.99 6.29
N VAL A 92 10.57 12.27 6.78
CA VAL A 92 10.49 10.81 6.92
C VAL A 92 9.49 10.44 8.00
N LYS A 93 9.52 11.14 9.15
CA LYS A 93 8.59 10.93 10.26
C LYS A 93 7.15 11.18 9.83
N THR A 94 6.86 12.31 9.17
CA THR A 94 5.52 12.61 8.67
C THR A 94 5.05 11.56 7.65
N ARG A 95 5.91 11.13 6.72
CA ARG A 95 5.57 10.07 5.75
C ARG A 95 5.26 8.73 6.43
N ALA A 96 6.01 8.37 7.47
CA ALA A 96 5.77 7.16 8.26
C ALA A 96 4.45 7.23 9.04
N GLU A 97 4.17 8.38 9.68
CA GLU A 97 2.91 8.62 10.39
C GLU A 97 1.70 8.54 9.45
N MET A 98 1.78 9.17 8.27
CA MET A 98 0.72 9.08 7.26
C MET A 98 0.52 7.64 6.78
N ALA A 99 1.60 6.88 6.57
CA ALA A 99 1.51 5.47 6.17
C ALA A 99 0.85 4.60 7.25
N TYR A 100 1.16 4.86 8.52
CA TYR A 100 0.52 4.21 9.66
C TYR A 100 -0.98 4.52 9.70
N ARG A 101 -1.37 5.81 9.60
CA ARG A 101 -2.78 6.23 9.58
C ARG A 101 -3.55 5.60 8.42
N ARG A 102 -2.99 5.57 7.20
CA ARG A 102 -3.60 4.87 6.06
C ARG A 102 -3.78 3.38 6.30
N LYS A 103 -2.82 2.71 6.94
CA LYS A 103 -2.92 1.28 7.28
C LYS A 103 -4.01 1.04 8.32
N PHE A 104 -4.09 1.91 9.33
CA PHE A 104 -5.11 1.86 10.36
C PHE A 104 -6.53 1.96 9.77
N TRP A 105 -6.81 2.97 8.96
CA TRP A 105 -8.13 3.12 8.33
C TRP A 105 -8.47 1.97 7.37
N ARG A 106 -7.50 1.48 6.58
CA ARG A 106 -7.70 0.28 5.74
C ARG A 106 -8.07 -0.95 6.55
N ASN A 107 -7.45 -1.15 7.71
CA ASN A 107 -7.80 -2.26 8.59
C ASN A 107 -9.20 -2.08 9.17
N MET A 108 -9.55 -0.86 9.58
CA MET A 108 -10.89 -0.54 10.10
C MET A 108 -11.99 -0.80 9.07
N MET A 109 -11.78 -0.42 7.81
CA MET A 109 -12.71 -0.75 6.72
C MET A 109 -12.87 -2.26 6.51
N ARG A 110 -11.82 -3.05 6.71
CA ARG A 110 -11.89 -4.52 6.57
C ARG A 110 -12.60 -5.20 7.73
N SER A 111 -12.52 -4.62 8.93
CA SER A 111 -13.17 -5.14 10.14
C SER A 111 -14.55 -4.55 10.41
N ALA A 112 -14.97 -3.54 9.65
CA ALA A 112 -16.26 -2.89 9.82
C ALA A 112 -17.41 -3.89 9.66
N LEU A 113 -18.34 -3.85 10.60
CA LEU A 113 -19.54 -4.69 10.59
C LEU A 113 -20.74 -3.94 10.02
N THR A 114 -20.73 -2.61 10.15
CA THR A 114 -21.79 -1.75 9.64
C THR A 114 -21.30 -0.88 8.48
N TYR A 115 -22.24 -0.48 7.62
CA TYR A 115 -21.96 0.47 6.53
C TYR A 115 -21.46 1.81 7.07
N GLU A 116 -22.02 2.29 8.19
CA GLU A 116 -21.65 3.58 8.77
C GLU A 116 -20.20 3.60 9.27
N GLU A 117 -19.76 2.53 9.94
CA GLU A 117 -18.37 2.33 10.34
C GLU A 117 -17.43 2.30 9.12
N TRP A 118 -17.82 1.54 8.10
CA TRP A 118 -17.06 1.43 6.85
C TRP A 118 -16.95 2.79 6.16
N ALA A 119 -18.06 3.52 6.03
CA ALA A 119 -18.15 4.80 5.35
C ALA A 119 -17.36 5.89 6.11
N TYR A 120 -17.40 5.88 7.44
CA TYR A 120 -16.59 6.75 8.27
C TYR A 120 -15.09 6.48 8.06
N ALA A 121 -14.68 5.21 8.10
CA ALA A 121 -13.29 4.82 7.88
C ALA A 121 -12.82 5.16 6.46
N ALA A 122 -13.65 4.94 5.43
CA ALA A 122 -13.38 5.31 4.04
C ALA A 122 -13.19 6.82 3.88
N LYS A 123 -14.08 7.62 4.47
CA LYS A 123 -13.98 9.09 4.47
C LYS A 123 -12.68 9.58 5.12
N MET A 124 -12.28 8.95 6.23
CA MET A 124 -11.02 9.28 6.91
C MET A 124 -9.79 8.84 6.11
N LEU A 125 -9.86 7.70 5.43
CA LEU A 125 -8.83 7.24 4.51
C LEU A 125 -8.67 8.19 3.32
N ASP A 126 -9.76 8.64 2.71
CA ASP A 126 -9.75 9.62 1.62
C ASP A 126 -9.07 10.93 2.05
N LYS A 127 -9.36 11.42 3.26
CA LYS A 127 -8.72 12.62 3.83
C LYS A 127 -7.21 12.45 4.05
N GLU A 128 -6.76 11.27 4.43
CA GLU A 128 -5.33 10.98 4.65
C GLU A 128 -4.58 10.71 3.35
N THR A 129 -5.30 10.32 2.30
CA THR A 129 -4.75 9.98 0.97
C THR A 129 -4.65 11.23 0.09
N LEU A 130 -4.27 12.38 0.69
CA LEU A 130 -4.09 13.64 -0.03
C LEU A 130 -3.22 13.42 -1.27
N ARG A 131 -3.88 13.53 -2.44
CA ARG A 131 -3.29 13.52 -3.78
C ARG A 131 -2.26 12.40 -3.97
N MET A 132 -2.68 11.15 -3.79
CA MET A 132 -2.14 10.16 -4.73
C MET A 132 -2.43 10.70 -6.13
N ASN A 133 -1.43 10.67 -7.00
CA ASN A 133 -1.56 11.09 -8.39
C ASN A 133 -2.65 10.23 -9.04
N GLU A 134 -3.90 10.70 -9.04
CA GLU A 134 -5.01 9.99 -9.66
C GLU A 134 -4.77 9.83 -11.17
N SER A 135 -3.93 10.71 -11.72
CA SER A 135 -3.33 10.66 -13.07
C SER A 135 -2.60 9.36 -13.39
N ASP A 136 -2.16 8.59 -12.38
CA ASP A 136 -1.49 7.30 -12.61
C ASP A 136 -2.51 6.17 -12.88
N LEU A 137 -3.77 6.35 -12.48
CA LEU A 137 -4.82 5.33 -12.56
C LEU A 137 -5.79 5.54 -13.72
N TYR A 138 -6.01 6.80 -14.11
CA TYR A 138 -6.84 7.18 -15.24
C TYR A 138 -6.31 8.47 -15.90
N ASP A 139 -6.57 8.63 -17.19
CA ASP A 139 -6.19 9.80 -17.98
C ASP A 139 -7.16 10.96 -17.70
N GLU A 140 -6.77 11.82 -16.75
CA GLU A 140 -7.56 12.97 -16.33
C GLU A 140 -7.75 13.98 -17.47
N GLU A 141 -6.74 14.17 -18.32
CA GLU A 141 -6.77 15.13 -19.42
C GLU A 141 -7.75 14.68 -20.51
N LEU A 142 -7.70 13.40 -20.88
CA LEU A 142 -8.63 12.82 -21.86
C LEU A 142 -10.09 12.95 -21.40
N VAL A 143 -10.38 12.63 -20.14
CA VAL A 143 -11.75 12.73 -19.59
C VAL A 143 -12.20 14.19 -19.52
N ARG A 144 -11.30 15.12 -19.16
CA ARG A 144 -11.59 16.55 -19.09
C ARG A 144 -11.90 17.15 -20.46
N ASN A 145 -11.07 16.84 -21.45
CA ASN A 145 -11.27 17.31 -22.83
C ASN A 145 -12.60 16.78 -23.37
N LYS A 146 -12.91 15.51 -23.08
CA LYS A 146 -14.19 14.91 -23.49
C LYS A 146 -15.41 15.56 -22.83
N LEU A 147 -15.31 15.86 -21.54
CA LEU A 147 -16.37 16.56 -20.81
C LEU A 147 -16.63 17.95 -21.39
N GLN A 148 -15.57 18.69 -21.74
CA GLN A 148 -15.70 20.01 -22.37
C GLN A 148 -16.35 19.91 -23.74
N GLU A 149 -15.93 18.96 -24.56
CA GLU A 149 -16.53 18.68 -25.86
C GLU A 149 -18.02 18.35 -25.76
N LEU A 150 -18.41 17.48 -24.83
CA LEU A 150 -19.82 17.16 -24.57
C LEU A 150 -20.62 18.41 -24.17
N ARG A 151 -20.09 19.22 -23.25
CA ARG A 151 -20.76 20.45 -22.79
C ARG A 151 -20.95 21.47 -23.92
N HIS A 152 -19.95 21.63 -24.77
CA HIS A 152 -20.00 22.54 -25.92
C HIS A 152 -21.04 22.07 -26.94
N ARG A 153 -21.03 20.77 -27.30
CA ARG A 153 -22.05 20.19 -28.20
C ARG A 153 -23.46 20.37 -27.67
N ARG A 154 -23.68 20.21 -26.36
CA ARG A 154 -24.99 20.44 -25.74
C ARG A 154 -25.48 21.89 -25.90
N GLN A 155 -24.56 22.85 -25.91
CA GLN A 155 -24.89 24.28 -25.99
C GLN A 155 -25.12 24.77 -27.42
N GLU A 156 -24.41 24.20 -28.39
CA GLU A 156 -24.36 24.73 -29.76
C GLU A 156 -25.03 23.86 -30.83
N CYS A 157 -25.24 22.56 -30.58
CA CYS A 157 -25.71 21.63 -31.60
C CYS A 157 -27.20 21.28 -31.49
N SER A 158 -27.78 20.79 -32.59
CA SER A 158 -29.14 20.24 -32.61
C SER A 158 -29.20 18.90 -31.88
N LEU A 159 -30.40 18.51 -31.41
CA LEU A 159 -30.65 17.18 -30.84
C LEU A 159 -30.20 16.04 -31.76
N ARG A 160 -30.35 16.20 -33.09
CA ARG A 160 -29.91 15.18 -34.06
C ARG A 160 -28.39 15.01 -34.07
N ASP A 161 -27.66 16.10 -33.97
CA ASP A 161 -26.19 16.08 -33.92
C ASP A 161 -25.70 15.43 -32.62
N ILE A 162 -26.35 15.75 -31.48
CA ILE A 162 -26.04 15.14 -30.18
C ILE A 162 -26.24 13.62 -30.27
N ILE A 163 -27.35 13.15 -30.85
CA ILE A 163 -27.62 11.72 -31.05
C ILE A 163 -26.55 11.07 -31.94
N PHE A 164 -26.22 11.70 -33.08
CA PHE A 164 -25.21 11.19 -34.01
C PHE A 164 -23.84 11.06 -33.33
N CYS A 165 -23.41 12.10 -32.61
CA CYS A 165 -22.16 12.09 -31.86
C CYS A 165 -22.18 11.04 -30.75
N MET A 166 -23.25 10.95 -29.95
CA MET A 166 -23.33 9.96 -28.87
C MET A 166 -23.22 8.52 -29.39
N ARG A 167 -23.78 8.21 -30.57
CA ARG A 167 -23.65 6.89 -31.21
C ARG A 167 -22.21 6.53 -31.58
N ALA A 168 -21.45 7.51 -32.08
CA ALA A 168 -20.10 7.28 -32.57
C ALA A 168 -19.05 7.28 -31.44
N ASP A 169 -19.27 8.08 -30.39
CA ASP A 169 -18.20 8.64 -29.59
C ASP A 169 -18.30 8.32 -28.08
N LEU A 170 -19.40 7.68 -27.68
CA LEU A 170 -19.64 7.34 -26.28
C LEU A 170 -18.94 6.04 -25.89
N VAL A 171 -17.85 6.16 -25.13
CA VAL A 171 -17.03 5.02 -24.68
C VAL A 171 -17.20 4.78 -23.18
N ARG A 172 -17.48 3.52 -22.80
CA ARG A 172 -17.70 3.12 -21.41
C ARG A 172 -16.50 3.31 -20.50
N ASN A 173 -15.29 2.97 -20.95
CA ASN A 173 -14.06 3.06 -20.15
C ASN A 173 -13.10 4.10 -20.72
N LEU A 174 -13.59 5.33 -20.90
CA LEU A 174 -12.79 6.45 -21.38
C LEU A 174 -11.62 6.72 -20.43
N GLY A 175 -10.38 6.78 -20.96
CA GLY A 175 -9.20 7.10 -20.17
C GLY A 175 -8.96 6.17 -18.98
N ASN A 176 -9.46 4.93 -19.03
CA ASN A 176 -9.38 3.97 -17.92
C ASN A 176 -10.13 4.42 -16.64
N MET A 177 -11.17 5.27 -16.77
CA MET A 177 -11.96 5.75 -15.63
C MET A 177 -12.68 4.64 -14.85
N CYS A 178 -12.88 3.45 -15.44
CA CYS A 178 -13.46 2.28 -14.78
C CYS A 178 -12.42 1.39 -14.07
N ASN A 179 -11.18 1.85 -13.90
CA ASN A 179 -10.13 1.09 -13.21
C ASN A 179 -10.59 0.67 -11.79
N PRO A 180 -10.60 -0.63 -11.44
CA PRO A 180 -11.06 -1.07 -10.13
C PRO A 180 -10.21 -0.52 -8.98
N GLU A 181 -8.90 -0.31 -9.19
CA GLU A 181 -8.03 0.24 -8.16
C GLU A 181 -8.30 1.73 -7.91
N LEU A 182 -8.90 2.45 -8.88
CA LEU A 182 -9.33 3.84 -8.69
C LEU A 182 -10.47 3.94 -7.68
N HIS A 183 -11.44 3.02 -7.75
CA HIS A 183 -12.66 3.04 -6.92
C HIS A 183 -12.53 2.28 -5.61
N LYS A 184 -11.44 1.54 -5.43
CA LYS A 184 -11.23 0.65 -4.29
C LYS A 184 -11.11 1.42 -2.97
N GLY A 185 -12.05 1.16 -2.07
CA GLY A 185 -12.06 1.74 -0.74
C GLY A 185 -12.35 3.25 -0.73
N ARG A 186 -12.85 3.80 -1.84
CA ARG A 186 -13.37 5.16 -1.89
C ARG A 186 -14.86 5.14 -1.56
N LEU A 187 -15.30 6.16 -0.82
CA LEU A 187 -16.72 6.37 -0.61
C LEU A 187 -17.37 7.04 -1.84
N HIS A 188 -16.61 7.87 -2.54
CA HIS A 188 -17.10 8.65 -3.68
C HIS A 188 -16.20 8.49 -4.91
N VAL A 189 -16.84 8.53 -6.08
CA VAL A 189 -16.17 8.59 -7.38
C VAL A 189 -15.43 9.93 -7.52
N PRO A 190 -14.24 9.97 -8.15
CA PRO A 190 -13.55 11.22 -8.45
C PRO A 190 -14.47 12.25 -9.14
N LYS A 191 -14.34 13.53 -8.74
CA LYS A 191 -15.25 14.60 -9.18
C LYS A 191 -15.37 14.71 -10.70
N LEU A 192 -14.24 14.58 -11.42
CA LEU A 192 -14.22 14.69 -12.88
C LEU A 192 -15.02 13.58 -13.56
N ILE A 193 -14.85 12.33 -13.10
CA ILE A 193 -15.60 11.17 -13.62
C ILE A 193 -17.09 11.34 -13.32
N LYS A 194 -17.42 11.82 -12.12
CA LYS A 194 -18.81 12.12 -11.76
C LYS A 194 -19.42 13.17 -12.71
N GLU A 195 -18.72 14.28 -12.95
CA GLU A 195 -19.19 15.32 -13.88
C GLU A 195 -19.36 14.81 -15.31
N TYR A 196 -18.47 13.92 -15.78
CA TYR A 196 -18.62 13.27 -17.09
C TYR A 196 -19.88 12.39 -17.15
N ILE A 197 -20.09 11.54 -16.16
CA ILE A 197 -21.28 10.67 -16.10
C ILE A 197 -22.57 11.51 -16.02
N ASP A 198 -22.56 12.57 -15.20
CA ASP A 198 -23.69 13.49 -15.06
C ASP A 198 -23.99 14.19 -16.40
N GLU A 199 -22.97 14.65 -17.12
CA GLU A 199 -23.14 15.29 -18.44
C GLU A 199 -23.75 14.34 -19.48
N VAL A 200 -23.22 13.11 -19.59
CA VAL A 200 -23.78 12.07 -20.47
C VAL A 200 -25.23 11.78 -20.09
N THR A 201 -25.52 11.66 -18.79
CA THR A 201 -26.87 11.42 -18.29
C THR A 201 -27.83 12.56 -18.66
N THR A 202 -27.37 13.81 -18.56
CA THR A 202 -28.14 14.98 -18.98
C THR A 202 -28.47 14.93 -20.46
N GLN A 203 -27.50 14.62 -21.33
CA GLN A 203 -27.75 14.54 -22.77
C GLN A 203 -28.70 13.40 -23.14
N LEU A 204 -28.59 12.24 -22.49
CA LEU A 204 -29.54 11.15 -22.66
C LEU A 204 -30.96 11.55 -22.25
N ARG A 205 -31.12 12.25 -21.13
CA ARG A 205 -32.42 12.77 -20.69
C ARG A 205 -32.99 13.79 -21.67
N MET A 206 -32.16 14.69 -22.19
CA MET A 206 -32.60 15.64 -23.22
C MET A 206 -33.17 14.95 -24.45
N VAL A 207 -32.58 13.83 -24.88
CA VAL A 207 -33.10 13.04 -26.01
C VAL A 207 -34.39 12.29 -25.66
N CYS A 208 -34.55 11.83 -24.42
CA CYS A 208 -35.80 11.22 -23.95
C CYS A 208 -36.95 12.23 -23.89
N ASP A 209 -36.71 13.34 -23.21
CA ASP A 209 -37.73 14.30 -22.78
C ASP A 209 -38.07 15.32 -23.88
N SER A 210 -37.40 15.29 -25.03
CA SER A 210 -37.68 16.20 -26.14
C SER A 210 -39.01 15.85 -26.81
N ASP A 211 -40.08 16.59 -26.53
CA ASP A 211 -41.39 16.43 -27.21
C ASP A 211 -41.42 16.95 -28.66
N SER A 212 -40.26 17.20 -29.27
CA SER A 212 -40.14 17.74 -30.62
C SER A 212 -40.58 16.73 -31.70
N GLU A 213 -41.36 17.21 -32.68
CA GLU A 213 -41.72 16.47 -33.91
C GLU A 213 -40.50 16.09 -34.77
N GLU A 214 -39.31 16.61 -34.43
CA GLU A 214 -38.06 16.34 -35.13
C GLU A 214 -37.55 14.90 -35.01
N LEU A 215 -38.02 14.14 -34.00
CA LEU A 215 -37.56 12.78 -33.72
C LEU A 215 -38.74 11.85 -33.44
N LEU A 216 -38.87 10.81 -34.27
CA LEU A 216 -39.88 9.78 -34.09
C LEU A 216 -39.59 8.97 -32.82
N LEU A 217 -40.63 8.49 -32.15
CA LEU A 217 -40.50 7.65 -30.96
C LEU A 217 -39.64 6.40 -31.23
N GLU A 218 -39.80 5.80 -32.41
CA GLU A 218 -39.02 4.64 -32.85
C GLU A 218 -37.51 4.95 -32.93
N GLU A 219 -37.14 6.13 -33.45
CA GLU A 219 -35.73 6.55 -33.56
C GLU A 219 -35.10 6.76 -32.17
N LYS A 220 -35.86 7.32 -31.23
CA LYS A 220 -35.43 7.46 -29.84
C LYS A 220 -35.22 6.10 -29.18
N LEU A 221 -36.14 5.16 -29.37
CA LEU A 221 -36.03 3.80 -28.84
C LEU A 221 -34.81 3.07 -29.43
N ALA A 222 -34.59 3.18 -30.75
CA ALA A 222 -33.43 2.62 -31.42
C ALA A 222 -32.12 3.21 -30.84
N PHE A 223 -32.03 4.53 -30.71
CA PHE A 223 -30.90 5.22 -30.10
C PHE A 223 -30.62 4.72 -28.67
N MET A 224 -31.66 4.57 -27.84
CA MET A 224 -31.50 4.08 -26.47
C MET A 224 -31.04 2.63 -26.42
N HIS A 225 -31.56 1.79 -27.31
CA HIS A 225 -31.10 0.40 -27.42
C HIS A 225 -29.62 0.32 -27.80
N GLU A 226 -29.21 1.04 -28.85
CA GLU A 226 -27.82 1.11 -29.31
C GLU A 226 -26.89 1.64 -28.22
N THR A 227 -27.25 2.76 -27.60
CA THR A 227 -26.44 3.40 -26.54
C THR A 227 -26.30 2.48 -25.33
N ARG A 228 -27.36 1.77 -24.95
CA ARG A 228 -27.34 0.77 -23.89
C ARG A 228 -26.45 -0.43 -24.23
N HIS A 229 -26.34 -0.81 -25.50
CA HIS A 229 -25.42 -1.87 -25.94
C HIS A 229 -23.96 -1.38 -25.94
N ALA A 230 -23.70 -0.16 -26.39
CA ALA A 230 -22.34 0.40 -26.46
C ALA A 230 -21.79 0.82 -25.09
N PHE A 231 -22.54 1.62 -24.32
CA PHE A 231 -22.12 2.13 -23.01
C PHE A 231 -22.36 1.11 -21.89
N GLY A 232 -23.27 0.16 -22.12
CA GLY A 232 -23.60 -0.92 -21.21
C GLY A 232 -24.73 -0.60 -20.24
N ARG A 233 -25.00 -1.58 -19.37
CA ARG A 233 -25.95 -1.46 -18.25
C ARG A 233 -25.18 -1.60 -16.93
N THR A 234 -25.59 -0.89 -15.89
CA THR A 234 -25.11 -1.15 -14.54
C THR A 234 -25.73 -2.46 -14.05
N ALA A 235 -24.88 -3.42 -13.68
CA ALA A 235 -25.30 -4.66 -13.04
C ALA A 235 -24.51 -4.82 -11.74
N LEU A 236 -25.22 -5.01 -10.63
CA LEU A 236 -24.63 -5.32 -9.33
C LEU A 236 -24.73 -6.83 -9.11
N LEU A 237 -23.61 -7.55 -9.29
CA LEU A 237 -23.53 -8.96 -8.97
C LEU A 237 -23.00 -9.11 -7.53
N LEU A 238 -23.91 -9.30 -6.58
CA LEU A 238 -23.55 -9.68 -5.22
C LEU A 238 -23.39 -11.20 -5.18
N SER A 239 -22.17 -11.68 -5.38
CA SER A 239 -21.84 -13.10 -5.13
C SER A 239 -21.84 -13.38 -3.63
N GLY A 240 -23.05 -13.51 -3.06
CA GLY A 240 -23.28 -13.93 -1.68
C GLY A 240 -22.97 -15.42 -1.50
N ALA A 241 -21.69 -15.78 -1.57
CA ALA A 241 -21.19 -17.10 -1.19
C ALA A 241 -19.93 -16.96 -0.36
N ARG A 242 -20.03 -16.21 0.75
CA ARG A 242 -19.06 -16.34 1.85
C ARG A 242 -19.65 -17.35 2.82
N LEU A 243 -19.36 -18.62 2.54
CA LEU A 243 -19.79 -19.77 3.33
C LEU A 243 -19.41 -19.56 4.79
N TRP A 244 -20.45 -19.64 5.63
CA TRP A 244 -20.38 -19.93 7.05
C TRP A 244 -19.49 -21.17 7.27
N GLY A 245 -18.37 -21.03 7.98
CA GLY A 245 -17.42 -22.14 8.12
C GLY A 245 -16.16 -21.78 8.88
N ARG A 246 -16.30 -21.11 10.03
CA ARG A 246 -15.21 -21.01 11.02
C ARG A 246 -15.77 -21.41 12.39
N SER A 247 -16.09 -22.69 12.51
CA SER A 247 -16.25 -23.40 13.78
C SER A 247 -16.19 -24.90 13.49
N MET A 248 -15.07 -25.52 13.88
CA MET A 248 -14.94 -26.86 14.50
C MET A 248 -13.42 -27.10 14.65
N SER A 249 -12.87 -26.83 15.83
CA SER A 249 -12.40 -27.86 16.78
C SER A 249 -11.15 -28.62 16.30
N GLU A 250 -9.97 -28.06 16.58
CA GLU A 250 -8.83 -28.88 17.03
C GLU A 250 -8.79 -28.73 18.54
N TRP A 251 -9.28 -29.77 19.24
CA TRP A 251 -8.93 -30.36 20.54
C TRP A 251 -10.07 -31.30 20.94
#